data_AF-A0A1V3JV95-F1
#
_entry.id   AF-A0A1V3JV95-F1
#
_cell.length_a   1.000
_cell.length_b   1.000
_cell.length_c   1.000
_cell.angle_alpha   90.00
_cell.angle_beta   90.00
_cell.angle_gamma   90.00
#
_symmetry.space_group_name_H-M   'P 1'
#
loop_
_entity.id
_entity.type
_entity.pdbx_description
1 polymer ?
#
loop_
_entity_poly.entity_id
_entity_poly.type
_entity_poly.pdbx_seq_one_letter_code
_entity_poly.pdbx_strand_id
1 'polypeptide(L)'
;MKPIFPFKWLIAFFGVLVGIFWFFPWLFVKTVMWQQIFNQLISENLHAIQQHSVSAGMLLIMVSFLYGVLHALGPGHGKFIIASYLSTHESELKQSVKLSLLSSLMQGIVAITATSIIVVILNLSSRYFKLSQLWLERSALILLLGLGIYWIYQGTRKSTKAFRIKSVQLTNLPLQSAVKINRTFKKDCGCGHQHLPNAVQLKQANTRKSQFLVIMSIGLRPCTGAIFVLFLAYMTDLFIWGIFATLAMSIGTGLTLSLFAILVRYAKNIAIQLGKWYGTKALNRYSGQIVKILAGSIMIFFALTLLYSTTFESIGGAVLFGR
;
A
#
# COMPACT_ATOMS: atom_id res chain seq x y z
N MET A 1 -33.51 -17.90 -20.97
CA MET A 1 -32.25 -18.22 -21.69
C MET A 1 -31.14 -18.36 -20.65
N LYS A 2 -30.49 -19.54 -20.57
CA LYS A 2 -29.41 -19.80 -19.61
C LYS A 2 -28.22 -18.88 -19.95
N PRO A 3 -27.61 -18.16 -18.98
CA PRO A 3 -26.36 -17.48 -19.24
C PRO A 3 -25.29 -18.56 -19.37
N ILE A 4 -24.93 -18.90 -20.61
CA ILE A 4 -23.77 -19.74 -20.87
C ILE A 4 -22.58 -18.88 -20.46
N PHE A 5 -21.99 -19.18 -19.29
CA PHE A 5 -20.69 -18.64 -18.92
C PHE A 5 -19.75 -18.94 -20.10
N PRO A 6 -19.17 -17.93 -20.76
CA PRO A 6 -18.33 -18.19 -21.91
C PRO A 6 -17.06 -18.85 -21.40
N PHE A 7 -16.98 -20.16 -21.59
CA PHE A 7 -15.86 -21.01 -21.21
C PHE A 7 -14.50 -20.42 -21.62
N LYS A 8 -14.45 -19.70 -22.75
CA LYS A 8 -13.27 -18.95 -23.25
C LYS A 8 -12.71 -17.92 -22.26
N TRP A 9 -13.56 -17.20 -21.52
CA TRP A 9 -13.12 -16.20 -20.54
C TRP A 9 -12.67 -16.82 -19.22
N LEU A 10 -13.21 -17.98 -18.86
CA LEU A 10 -12.77 -18.75 -17.70
C LEU A 10 -11.39 -19.36 -17.96
N ILE A 11 -11.17 -19.87 -19.17
CA ILE A 11 -9.85 -20.29 -19.66
C ILE A 11 -8.87 -19.11 -19.69
N ALA A 12 -9.28 -17.94 -20.21
CA ALA A 12 -8.43 -16.75 -20.23
C ALA A 12 -8.07 -16.28 -18.80
N PHE A 13 -9.03 -16.27 -17.88
CA PHE A 13 -8.80 -15.93 -16.47
C PHE A 13 -7.83 -16.91 -15.79
N PHE A 14 -8.02 -18.21 -16.01
CA PHE A 14 -7.13 -19.24 -15.48
C PHE A 14 -5.73 -19.15 -16.10
N GLY A 15 -5.63 -18.88 -17.41
CA GLY A 15 -4.37 -18.66 -18.11
C GLY A 15 -3.61 -17.43 -17.57
N VAL A 16 -4.32 -16.33 -17.30
CA VAL A 16 -3.73 -15.14 -16.65
C VAL A 16 -3.24 -15.47 -15.23
N LEU A 17 -4.02 -16.23 -14.44
CA LEU A 17 -3.61 -16.66 -13.10
C LEU A 17 -2.36 -17.53 -13.13
N VAL A 18 -2.28 -18.50 -14.04
CA VAL A 18 -1.11 -19.37 -14.21
C VAL A 18 0.10 -18.55 -14.69
N GLY A 19 -0.10 -17.61 -15.61
CA GLY A 19 0.94 -16.69 -16.06
C GLY A 19 1.48 -15.82 -14.91
N ILE A 20 0.61 -15.27 -14.07
CA ILE A 20 1.01 -14.51 -12.87
C ILE A 20 1.78 -15.42 -11.90
N PHE A 21 1.31 -16.65 -11.68
CA PHE A 21 1.96 -17.60 -10.77
C PHE A 21 3.39 -17.96 -11.20
N TRP A 22 3.67 -18.06 -12.50
CA TRP A 22 5.00 -18.33 -13.03
C TRP A 22 5.89 -17.08 -13.13
N PHE A 23 5.33 -15.96 -13.57
CA PHE A 23 6.08 -14.73 -13.81
C PHE A 23 6.48 -14.02 -12.51
N PHE A 24 5.60 -14.03 -11.51
CA PHE A 24 5.80 -13.26 -10.28
C PHE A 24 7.01 -13.71 -9.45
N PRO A 25 7.26 -15.02 -9.21
CA PRO A 25 8.46 -15.48 -8.50
C PRO A 25 9.77 -15.12 -9.23
N TRP A 26 9.79 -15.26 -10.57
CA TRP A 26 10.96 -14.89 -11.37
C TRP A 26 11.25 -13.39 -11.28
N LEU A 27 10.20 -12.56 -11.46
CA LEU A 27 10.31 -11.10 -11.35
C LEU A 27 10.81 -10.73 -9.95
N PHE A 28 10.29 -11.37 -8.91
CA PHE A 28 10.68 -11.12 -7.53
C PHE A 28 12.18 -11.34 -7.31
N VAL A 29 12.70 -12.51 -7.68
CA VAL A 29 14.13 -12.82 -7.53
C VAL A 29 14.99 -11.81 -8.28
N LYS A 30 14.60 -11.43 -9.51
CA LYS A 30 15.31 -10.42 -10.29
C LYS A 30 15.30 -9.04 -9.64
N THR A 31 14.17 -8.61 -9.08
CA THR A 31 14.10 -7.32 -8.38
C THR A 31 15.00 -7.30 -7.13
N VAL A 32 15.09 -8.40 -6.37
CA VAL A 32 15.97 -8.50 -5.21
C VAL A 32 17.44 -8.46 -5.62
N MET A 33 17.82 -9.22 -6.66
CA MET A 33 19.18 -9.20 -7.19
C MET A 33 19.58 -7.80 -7.66
N TRP A 34 18.70 -7.12 -8.41
CA TRP A 34 18.98 -5.76 -8.85
C TRP A 34 19.12 -4.82 -7.66
N GLN A 35 18.25 -4.89 -6.65
CA GLN A 35 18.40 -4.07 -5.44
C GLN A 35 19.76 -4.26 -4.76
N GLN A 36 20.29 -5.49 -4.71
CA GLN A 36 21.63 -5.76 -4.17
C GLN A 36 22.73 -5.11 -5.01
N ILE A 37 22.66 -5.24 -6.35
CA ILE A 37 23.63 -4.63 -7.28
C ILE A 37 23.61 -3.10 -7.15
N PHE A 38 22.43 -2.49 -7.08
CA PHE A 38 22.31 -1.04 -6.91
C PHE A 38 22.85 -0.58 -5.55
N ASN A 39 22.66 -1.34 -4.47
CA ASN A 39 23.26 -1.01 -3.18
C ASN A 39 24.80 -1.09 -3.20
N GLN A 40 25.37 -2.05 -3.94
CA GLN A 40 26.82 -2.14 -4.16
C GLN A 40 27.32 -0.93 -4.95
N LEU A 41 26.66 -0.58 -6.06
CA LEU A 41 26.98 0.61 -6.86
C LEU A 41 26.93 1.90 -6.02
N ILE A 42 25.93 2.06 -5.14
CA ILE A 42 25.84 3.21 -4.23
C ILE A 42 27.08 3.27 -3.33
N SER A 43 27.50 2.13 -2.79
CA SER A 43 28.69 2.05 -1.94
C SER A 43 29.98 2.39 -2.68
N GLU A 44 30.15 1.84 -3.88
CA GLU A 44 31.30 2.11 -4.75
C GLU A 44 31.39 3.60 -5.12
N ASN A 45 30.26 4.23 -5.46
CA ASN A 45 30.23 5.65 -5.82
C ASN A 45 30.54 6.55 -4.62
N LEU A 46 30.07 6.21 -3.42
CA LEU A 46 30.44 6.96 -2.21
C LEU A 46 31.95 6.91 -1.95
N HIS A 47 32.59 5.76 -2.14
CA HIS A 47 34.05 5.66 -2.06
C HIS A 47 34.76 6.42 -3.18
N ALA A 48 34.24 6.39 -4.41
CA ALA A 48 34.83 7.10 -5.55
C ALA A 48 34.78 8.63 -5.41
N ILE A 49 33.78 9.18 -4.69
CA ILE A 49 33.70 10.62 -4.39
C ILE A 49 34.86 11.05 -3.47
N GLN A 50 35.32 10.18 -2.56
CA GLN A 50 36.47 10.47 -1.69
C GLN A 50 37.76 10.69 -2.50
N GLN A 51 37.83 10.18 -3.73
CA GLN A 51 38.93 10.43 -4.68
C GLN A 51 38.73 11.71 -5.51
N HIS A 52 37.95 12.68 -5.00
CA HIS A 52 37.65 13.99 -5.60
C HIS A 52 36.89 13.98 -6.94
N SER A 53 36.14 12.92 -7.26
CA SER A 53 35.36 12.84 -8.50
C SER A 53 33.92 13.36 -8.32
N VAL A 54 33.65 14.59 -8.78
CA VAL A 54 32.29 15.17 -8.80
C VAL A 54 31.34 14.34 -9.68
N SER A 55 31.87 13.71 -10.73
CA SER A 55 31.12 12.81 -11.60
C SER A 55 30.55 11.60 -10.85
N ALA A 56 31.28 11.03 -9.89
CA ALA A 56 30.77 9.94 -9.05
C ALA A 56 29.61 10.41 -8.15
N GLY A 57 29.62 11.67 -7.72
CA GLY A 57 28.50 12.27 -7.00
C GLY A 57 27.21 12.36 -7.84
N MET A 58 27.33 12.78 -9.10
CA MET A 58 26.18 12.77 -10.02
C MET A 58 25.69 11.35 -10.34
N LEU A 59 26.63 10.41 -10.50
CA LEU A 59 26.32 9.01 -10.74
C LEU A 59 25.63 8.39 -9.52
N LEU A 60 26.08 8.69 -8.30
CA LEU A 60 25.42 8.31 -7.05
C LEU A 60 23.96 8.77 -7.02
N ILE A 61 23.69 10.03 -7.41
CA ILE A 61 22.32 10.57 -7.46
C ILE A 61 21.48 9.78 -8.47
N MET A 62 22.01 9.51 -9.66
CA MET A 62 21.28 8.78 -10.70
C MET A 62 21.04 7.31 -10.34
N VAL A 63 22.06 6.62 -9.84
CA VAL A 63 21.95 5.25 -9.34
C VAL A 63 20.95 5.19 -8.19
N SER A 64 20.95 6.17 -7.28
CA SER A 64 19.98 6.24 -6.18
C SER A 64 18.56 6.49 -6.67
N PHE A 65 18.36 7.33 -7.69
CA PHE A 65 17.07 7.51 -8.36
C PHE A 65 16.56 6.19 -8.97
N LEU A 66 17.39 5.51 -9.75
CA LEU A 66 17.06 4.23 -10.38
C LEU A 66 16.80 3.14 -9.34
N TYR A 67 17.60 3.10 -8.28
CA TYR A 67 17.35 2.26 -7.13
C TYR A 67 15.99 2.58 -6.53
N GLY A 68 15.60 3.85 -6.39
CA GLY A 68 14.26 4.24 -5.95
C GLY A 68 13.14 3.69 -6.85
N VAL A 69 13.31 3.77 -8.17
CA VAL A 69 12.37 3.20 -9.14
C VAL A 69 12.21 1.69 -8.95
N LEU A 70 13.31 0.96 -8.91
CA LEU A 70 13.31 -0.50 -8.74
C LEU A 70 12.88 -0.93 -7.34
N HIS A 71 13.27 -0.17 -6.32
CA HIS A 71 12.90 -0.39 -4.94
C HIS A 71 11.40 -0.32 -4.79
N ALA A 72 10.72 0.57 -5.52
CA ALA A 72 9.26 0.66 -5.57
C ALA A 72 8.56 -0.50 -6.33
N LEU A 73 9.26 -1.27 -7.16
CA LEU A 73 8.71 -2.47 -7.83
C LEU A 73 8.76 -3.75 -6.96
N GLY A 74 9.70 -3.86 -6.02
CA GLY A 74 9.81 -5.05 -5.15
C GLY A 74 8.58 -5.24 -4.22
N PRO A 75 8.30 -6.44 -3.70
CA PRO A 75 7.23 -6.63 -2.74
C PRO A 75 7.56 -5.94 -1.41
N GLY A 76 6.56 -5.32 -0.79
CA GLY A 76 6.72 -4.64 0.50
C GLY A 76 5.39 -4.19 1.08
N HIS A 77 5.29 -4.22 2.42
CA HIS A 77 4.03 -4.01 3.14
C HIS A 77 3.35 -2.66 2.87
N GLY A 78 4.14 -1.57 2.76
CA GLY A 78 3.61 -0.23 2.50
C GLY A 78 2.92 -0.09 1.14
N LYS A 79 3.32 -0.91 0.16
CA LYS A 79 2.77 -0.87 -1.21
C LYS A 79 1.40 -1.51 -1.28
N PHE A 80 1.16 -2.55 -0.48
CA PHE A 80 -0.17 -3.14 -0.33
C PHE A 80 -1.16 -2.17 0.33
N ILE A 81 -0.72 -1.34 1.27
CA ILE A 81 -1.57 -0.33 1.90
C ILE A 81 -1.95 0.77 0.90
N ILE A 82 -0.99 1.30 0.15
CA ILE A 82 -1.26 2.30 -0.90
C ILE A 82 -2.16 1.70 -1.99
N ALA A 83 -1.90 0.46 -2.42
CA ALA A 83 -2.73 -0.26 -3.38
C ALA A 83 -4.17 -0.46 -2.87
N SER A 84 -4.33 -0.83 -1.59
CA SER A 84 -5.63 -0.99 -0.94
C SER A 84 -6.38 0.34 -0.80
N TYR A 85 -5.69 1.41 -0.38
CA TYR A 85 -6.25 2.75 -0.29
C TYR A 85 -6.74 3.24 -1.67
N LEU A 86 -5.93 3.09 -2.71
CA LEU A 86 -6.30 3.47 -4.08
C LEU A 86 -7.40 2.60 -4.68
N SER A 87 -7.44 1.32 -4.33
CA SER A 87 -8.49 0.41 -4.79
C SER A 87 -9.85 0.74 -4.15
N THR A 88 -9.83 1.13 -2.88
CA THR A 88 -11.05 1.37 -2.07
C THR A 88 -11.59 2.79 -2.17
N HIS A 89 -10.75 3.80 -2.44
CA HIS A 89 -11.18 5.19 -2.54
C HIS A 89 -11.34 5.65 -3.98
N GLU A 90 -12.49 6.26 -4.30
CA GLU A 90 -12.71 6.96 -5.57
C GLU A 90 -12.02 8.33 -5.56
N SER A 91 -10.68 8.34 -5.49
CA SER A 91 -9.92 9.57 -5.67
C SER A 91 -9.72 9.86 -7.17
N GLU A 92 -9.70 11.13 -7.56
CA GLU A 92 -9.34 11.51 -8.93
C GLU A 92 -7.89 11.14 -9.22
N LEU A 93 -7.57 10.72 -10.47
CA LEU A 93 -6.23 10.24 -10.86
C LEU A 93 -5.13 11.21 -10.46
N LYS A 94 -5.36 12.51 -10.69
CA LYS A 94 -4.44 13.58 -10.33
C LYS A 94 -4.15 13.62 -8.83
N GLN A 95 -5.16 13.34 -8.02
CA GLN A 95 -5.04 13.35 -6.57
C GLN A 95 -4.29 12.13 -6.06
N SER A 96 -4.56 10.94 -6.60
CA SER A 96 -3.84 9.71 -6.20
C SER A 96 -2.35 9.80 -6.53
N VAL A 97 -2.01 10.32 -7.72
CA VAL A 97 -0.61 10.57 -8.14
C VAL A 97 0.08 11.61 -7.25
N LYS A 98 -0.62 12.71 -6.94
CA LYS A 98 -0.08 13.73 -6.04
C LYS A 98 0.17 13.17 -4.63
N LEU A 99 -0.75 12.36 -4.11
CA LEU A 99 -0.63 11.73 -2.79
C LEU A 99 0.54 10.74 -2.75
N SER A 100 0.72 9.89 -3.77
CA SER A 100 1.85 8.94 -3.81
C SER A 100 3.21 9.64 -3.88
N LEU A 101 3.31 10.69 -4.70
CA LEU A 101 4.56 11.43 -4.84
C LEU A 101 4.91 12.22 -3.57
N LEU A 102 3.95 12.93 -2.98
CA LEU A 102 4.17 13.67 -1.73
C LEU A 102 4.47 12.73 -0.56
N SER A 103 3.80 11.58 -0.50
CA SER A 103 4.09 10.58 0.52
C SER A 103 5.51 10.02 0.41
N SER A 104 5.96 9.74 -0.82
CA SER A 104 7.32 9.24 -1.08
C SER A 104 8.41 10.26 -0.73
N LEU A 105 8.17 11.54 -1.03
CA LEU A 105 9.06 12.62 -0.60
C LEU A 105 9.09 12.76 0.92
N MET A 106 7.93 12.64 1.58
CA MET A 106 7.86 12.67 3.03
C MET A 106 8.66 11.53 3.67
N GLN A 107 8.66 10.32 3.08
CA GLN A 107 9.50 9.21 3.54
C GLN A 107 11.00 9.56 3.47
N GLY A 108 11.44 10.24 2.42
CA GLY A 108 12.83 10.70 2.29
C GLY A 108 13.17 11.75 3.34
N ILE A 109 12.29 12.73 3.55
CA ILE A 109 12.47 13.77 4.58
C ILE A 109 12.55 13.13 5.97
N VAL A 110 11.62 12.23 6.31
CA VAL A 110 11.63 11.51 7.58
C VAL A 110 12.90 10.68 7.74
N ALA A 111 13.39 10.02 6.69
CA ALA A 111 14.65 9.29 6.74
C ALA A 111 15.84 10.21 6.99
N ILE A 112 15.92 11.36 6.31
CA ILE A 112 16.97 12.36 6.52
C ILE A 112 16.91 12.88 7.97
N THR A 113 15.75 13.34 8.42
CA THR A 113 15.59 13.89 9.78
C THR A 113 15.89 12.84 10.85
N ALA A 114 15.36 11.63 10.73
CA ALA A 114 15.60 10.55 11.69
C ALA A 114 17.07 10.15 11.73
N THR A 115 17.73 10.04 10.57
CA THR A 115 19.15 9.68 10.50
C THR A 115 20.01 10.81 11.06
N SER A 116 19.74 12.08 10.72
CA SER A 116 20.44 13.23 11.30
C SER A 116 20.32 13.26 12.83
N ILE A 117 19.12 13.03 13.39
CA ILE A 117 18.95 12.98 14.85
C ILE A 117 19.74 11.82 15.46
N ILE A 118 19.60 10.62 14.93
CA ILE A 118 20.21 9.43 15.55
C ILE A 118 21.74 9.46 15.44
N VAL A 119 22.25 9.91 14.31
CA VAL A 119 23.68 9.89 14.01
C VAL A 119 24.40 11.11 14.58
N VAL A 120 23.87 12.32 14.39
CA VAL A 120 24.55 13.56 14.82
C VAL A 120 24.30 13.86 16.30
N ILE A 121 23.10 13.59 16.82
CA ILE A 121 22.71 13.98 18.19
C ILE A 121 22.92 12.84 19.19
N LEU A 122 22.54 11.61 18.82
CA LEU A 122 22.54 10.49 19.76
C LEU A 122 23.80 9.61 19.69
N ASN A 123 24.62 9.76 18.64
CA ASN A 123 25.85 8.99 18.40
C ASN A 123 25.69 7.47 18.64
N LEU A 124 24.47 6.96 18.34
CA LEU A 124 24.08 5.59 18.67
C LEU A 124 24.72 4.60 17.70
N SER A 125 25.24 3.50 18.25
CA SER A 125 25.84 2.41 17.47
C SER A 125 24.87 1.85 16.41
N SER A 126 25.42 1.50 15.24
CA SER A 126 24.73 0.90 14.08
C SER A 126 23.85 -0.32 14.42
N ARG A 127 24.14 -0.98 15.55
CA ARG A 127 23.39 -2.14 16.06
C ARG A 127 21.98 -1.76 16.56
N TYR A 128 21.82 -0.64 17.25
CA TYR A 128 20.51 -0.19 17.76
C TYR A 128 19.58 0.29 16.63
N PHE A 129 20.16 0.83 15.55
CA PHE A 129 19.42 1.27 14.38
C PHE A 129 18.79 0.08 13.63
N LYS A 130 19.59 -0.95 13.35
CA LYS A 130 19.13 -2.19 12.71
C LYS A 130 18.06 -2.89 13.55
N LEU A 131 18.23 -2.91 14.87
CA LEU A 131 17.28 -3.51 15.79
C LEU A 131 15.94 -2.76 15.73
N SER A 132 15.97 -1.43 15.87
CA SER A 132 14.77 -0.58 15.80
C SER A 132 13.99 -0.77 14.48
N GLN A 133 14.71 -0.87 13.36
CA GLN A 133 14.11 -1.10 12.05
C GLN A 133 13.44 -2.47 11.96
N LEU A 134 14.08 -3.52 12.48
CA LEU A 134 13.55 -4.87 12.49
C LEU A 134 12.27 -4.96 13.36
N TRP A 135 12.22 -4.27 14.50
CA TRP A 135 11.00 -4.19 15.33
C TRP A 135 9.88 -3.41 14.65
N LEU A 136 10.19 -2.31 13.94
CA LEU A 136 9.22 -1.56 13.14
C LEU A 136 8.68 -2.39 11.96
N GLU A 137 9.52 -3.20 11.33
CA GLU A 137 9.12 -4.09 10.24
C GLU A 137 8.22 -5.22 10.74
N ARG A 138 8.63 -5.91 11.82
CA ARG A 138 7.84 -7.00 12.44
C ARG A 138 6.50 -6.50 12.99
N SER A 139 6.44 -5.32 13.61
CA SER A 139 5.17 -4.75 14.10
C SER A 139 4.19 -4.42 12.97
N ALA A 140 4.68 -3.83 11.86
CA ALA A 140 3.85 -3.60 10.68
C ALA A 140 3.33 -4.91 10.06
N LEU A 141 4.14 -5.96 10.07
CA LEU A 141 3.80 -7.31 9.64
C LEU A 141 2.70 -7.95 10.50
N ILE A 142 2.81 -7.84 11.82
CA ILE A 142 1.81 -8.33 12.77
C ILE A 142 0.48 -7.59 12.57
N LEU A 143 0.51 -6.27 12.36
CA LEU A 143 -0.70 -5.50 12.05
C LEU A 143 -1.35 -5.94 10.74
N LEU A 144 -0.55 -6.23 9.71
CA LEU A 144 -1.04 -6.73 8.42
C LEU A 144 -1.73 -8.10 8.57
N LEU A 145 -1.12 -8.99 9.38
CA LEU A 145 -1.70 -10.29 9.74
C LEU A 145 -3.05 -10.10 10.45
N GLY A 146 -3.11 -9.20 11.46
CA GLY A 146 -4.34 -8.87 12.18
C GLY A 146 -5.45 -8.33 11.26
N LEU A 147 -5.10 -7.46 10.30
CA LEU A 147 -6.06 -6.96 9.31
C LEU A 147 -6.59 -8.08 8.39
N GLY A 148 -5.71 -8.99 7.96
CA GLY A 148 -6.08 -10.16 7.16
C GLY A 148 -7.08 -11.07 7.90
N ILE A 149 -6.80 -11.36 9.18
CA ILE A 149 -7.71 -12.15 10.05
C ILE A 149 -9.05 -11.43 10.21
N TYR A 150 -9.03 -10.11 10.43
CA TYR A 150 -10.25 -9.31 10.57
C TYR A 150 -11.12 -9.32 9.31
N TRP A 151 -10.52 -9.29 8.12
CA TRP A 151 -11.23 -9.37 6.84
C TRP A 151 -11.83 -10.76 6.58
N ILE A 152 -11.10 -11.84 6.93
CA ILE A 152 -11.66 -13.20 6.88
C ILE A 152 -12.85 -13.31 7.84
N TYR A 153 -12.69 -12.85 9.09
CA TYR A 153 -13.76 -12.85 10.09
C TYR A 153 -15.02 -12.10 9.62
N GLN A 154 -14.84 -10.93 8.99
CA GLN A 154 -15.97 -10.20 8.39
C GLN A 154 -16.61 -10.94 7.21
N GLY A 155 -15.81 -11.66 6.41
CA GLY A 155 -16.30 -12.43 5.28
C GLY A 155 -17.08 -13.68 5.70
N THR A 156 -16.64 -14.34 6.78
CA THR A 156 -17.30 -15.52 7.35
C THR A 156 -18.53 -15.16 8.19
N ARG A 157 -18.61 -13.95 8.73
CA ARG A 157 -19.81 -13.47 9.41
C ARG A 157 -20.95 -13.33 8.40
N LYS A 158 -22.05 -14.05 8.61
CA LYS A 158 -23.27 -13.89 7.78
C LYS A 158 -23.68 -12.42 7.80
N SER A 159 -23.80 -11.81 6.63
CA SER A 159 -24.34 -10.46 6.48
C SER A 159 -25.80 -10.47 6.93
N THR A 160 -26.06 -10.20 8.22
CA THR A 160 -27.40 -10.26 8.82
C THR A 160 -28.29 -9.07 8.44
N LYS A 161 -27.81 -8.14 7.60
CA LYS A 161 -28.63 -7.03 7.09
C LYS A 161 -28.82 -7.15 5.58
N ALA A 162 -29.52 -8.20 5.16
CA ALA A 162 -30.34 -8.08 3.97
C ALA A 162 -31.46 -7.09 4.31
N PHE A 163 -31.38 -5.85 3.81
CA PHE A 163 -32.51 -4.93 3.85
C PHE A 163 -33.65 -5.60 3.05
N ARG A 164 -34.55 -6.25 3.77
CA ARG A 164 -35.80 -6.78 3.24
C ARG A 164 -36.69 -5.55 3.10
N ILE A 165 -36.71 -4.92 1.91
CA ILE A 165 -37.82 -4.04 1.56
C ILE A 165 -39.04 -4.96 1.46
N LYS A 166 -39.74 -5.17 2.57
CA LYS A 166 -41.07 -5.75 2.56
C LYS A 166 -41.99 -4.68 1.98
N SER A 167 -42.37 -4.90 0.72
CA SER A 167 -43.39 -4.18 -0.05
C SER A 167 -43.25 -2.66 -0.16
N VAL A 168 -42.94 -2.17 -1.35
CA VAL A 168 -43.47 -0.88 -1.79
C VAL A 168 -44.94 -1.13 -2.13
N GLN A 169 -45.83 -0.81 -1.21
CA GLN A 169 -47.25 -0.69 -1.55
C GLN A 169 -47.43 0.65 -2.25
N LEU A 170 -47.69 0.59 -3.56
CA LEU A 170 -48.22 1.73 -4.29
C LEU A 170 -49.68 1.88 -3.83
N THR A 171 -49.93 2.76 -2.86
CA THR A 171 -51.32 3.11 -2.51
C THR A 171 -51.80 4.15 -3.51
N ASN A 172 -52.75 3.74 -4.36
CA ASN A 172 -53.61 4.68 -5.07
C ASN A 172 -54.18 5.67 -4.05
N LEU A 173 -53.96 6.95 -4.31
CA LEU A 173 -54.58 8.05 -3.58
C LEU A 173 -56.07 8.07 -3.90
N PRO A 174 -56.97 7.98 -2.90
CA PRO A 174 -58.16 8.78 -2.91
C PRO A 174 -57.98 9.95 -1.95
N LEU A 175 -58.26 11.13 -2.49
CA LEU A 175 -58.41 12.37 -1.77
C LEU A 175 -59.39 12.25 -0.59
N GLN A 176 -59.16 13.13 0.40
CA GLN A 176 -60.01 13.50 1.54
C GLN A 176 -59.88 12.67 2.82
N SER A 177 -59.03 13.18 3.71
CA SER A 177 -58.95 12.80 5.11
C SER A 177 -60.02 13.53 5.93
N ALA A 178 -60.83 12.78 6.68
CA ALA A 178 -61.82 13.29 7.63
C ALA A 178 -61.54 12.87 9.09
N VAL A 179 -60.37 12.30 9.40
CA VAL A 179 -60.02 11.86 10.76
C VAL A 179 -58.70 12.49 11.20
N LYS A 180 -58.79 13.46 12.13
CA LYS A 180 -57.64 13.97 12.90
C LYS A 180 -57.12 12.86 13.81
N ILE A 181 -56.08 12.15 13.38
CA ILE A 181 -55.36 11.24 14.27
C ILE A 181 -54.17 12.00 14.88
N ASN A 182 -54.34 12.48 16.12
CA ASN A 182 -53.24 12.94 16.96
C ASN A 182 -52.33 11.74 17.27
N ARG A 183 -51.18 11.63 16.61
CA ARG A 183 -50.11 10.73 17.06
C ARG A 183 -48.93 11.56 17.54
N THR A 184 -48.81 11.68 18.86
CA THR A 184 -47.56 12.05 19.53
C THR A 184 -46.54 10.94 19.29
N PHE A 185 -45.67 11.12 18.30
CA PHE A 185 -44.51 10.25 18.11
C PHE A 185 -43.50 10.55 19.23
N LYS A 186 -43.47 9.68 20.25
CA LYS A 186 -42.41 9.67 21.26
C LYS A 186 -41.09 9.29 20.57
N LYS A 187 -40.11 10.18 20.69
CA LYS A 187 -38.84 10.16 19.96
C LYS A 187 -37.74 9.49 20.80
N ASP A 188 -37.83 8.18 21.01
CA ASP A 188 -36.68 7.41 21.52
C ASP A 188 -35.84 6.92 20.33
N CYS A 189 -35.01 7.84 19.82
CA CYS A 189 -34.00 7.55 18.81
C CYS A 189 -32.80 6.84 19.46
N GLY A 190 -32.88 5.51 19.58
CA GLY A 190 -31.74 4.65 19.87
C GLY A 190 -30.74 4.66 18.71
N CYS A 191 -29.46 4.88 19.03
CA CYS A 191 -28.33 5.10 18.13
C CYS A 191 -28.24 4.10 16.96
N GLY A 192 -28.68 4.53 15.78
CA GLY A 192 -28.36 3.87 14.51
C GLY A 192 -26.94 4.22 14.09
N HIS A 193 -25.96 3.40 14.48
CA HIS A 193 -24.58 3.55 14.01
C HIS A 193 -24.53 3.41 12.48
N GLN A 194 -24.16 4.51 11.83
CA GLN A 194 -24.00 4.61 10.39
C GLN A 194 -22.70 3.92 9.97
N HIS A 195 -22.79 2.67 9.51
CA HIS A 195 -21.63 1.85 9.14
C HIS A 195 -21.08 2.11 7.73
N LEU A 196 -21.69 3.01 6.95
CA LEU A 196 -21.16 3.48 5.67
C LEU A 196 -21.11 5.02 5.70
N PRO A 197 -19.91 5.63 5.59
CA PRO A 197 -19.78 7.07 5.39
C PRO A 197 -20.57 7.49 4.14
N ASN A 198 -21.36 8.56 4.28
CA ASN A 198 -22.10 9.12 3.15
C ASN A 198 -21.12 9.65 2.08
N ALA A 199 -21.47 9.61 0.79
CA ALA A 199 -20.62 10.12 -0.30
C ALA A 199 -20.16 11.58 -0.09
N VAL A 200 -20.95 12.36 0.66
CA VAL A 200 -20.59 13.72 1.12
C VAL A 200 -19.49 13.70 2.20
N GLN A 201 -19.51 12.76 3.15
CA GLN A 201 -18.45 12.57 4.15
C GLN A 201 -17.16 12.01 3.53
N LEU A 202 -17.27 11.17 2.49
CA LEU A 202 -16.12 10.73 1.68
C LEU A 202 -15.51 11.88 0.85
N LYS A 203 -16.33 12.80 0.33
CA LYS A 203 -15.84 14.05 -0.27
C LYS A 203 -15.23 15.00 0.77
N GLN A 204 -15.71 14.99 2.01
CA GLN A 204 -15.16 15.80 3.11
C GLN A 204 -13.83 15.24 3.66
N ALA A 205 -13.56 13.95 3.46
CA ALA A 205 -12.23 13.35 3.61
C ALA A 205 -11.22 13.82 2.55
N ASN A 206 -11.61 14.71 1.63
CA ASN A 206 -10.72 15.40 0.69
C ASN A 206 -10.16 16.73 1.25
N THR A 207 -10.36 17.01 2.54
CA THR A 207 -9.83 18.21 3.20
C THR A 207 -8.28 18.17 3.20
N ARG A 208 -7.60 19.30 3.00
CA ARG A 208 -6.12 19.36 3.03
C ARG A 208 -5.52 18.73 4.30
N LYS A 209 -6.25 18.80 5.44
CA LYS A 209 -5.88 18.17 6.70
C LYS A 209 -5.86 16.64 6.63
N SER A 210 -6.86 16.00 6.01
CA SER A 210 -6.89 14.53 5.87
C SER A 210 -5.85 14.05 4.87
N GLN A 211 -5.63 14.78 3.77
CA GLN A 211 -4.53 14.49 2.84
C GLN A 211 -3.16 14.56 3.53
N PHE A 212 -2.93 15.60 4.33
CA PHE A 212 -1.71 15.75 5.12
C PHE A 212 -1.54 14.60 6.13
N LEU A 213 -2.59 14.22 6.85
CA LEU A 213 -2.55 13.13 7.81
C LEU A 213 -2.24 11.78 7.13
N VAL A 214 -2.81 11.54 5.94
CA VAL A 214 -2.49 10.35 5.13
C VAL A 214 -1.02 10.38 4.66
N ILE A 215 -0.53 11.52 4.15
CA ILE A 215 0.87 11.68 3.74
C ILE A 215 1.80 11.45 4.92
N MET A 216 1.49 12.01 6.09
CA MET A 216 2.28 11.84 7.31
C MET A 216 2.27 10.39 7.79
N SER A 217 1.10 9.74 7.80
CA SER A 217 0.96 8.35 8.22
C SER A 217 1.75 7.39 7.35
N ILE A 218 1.73 7.57 6.03
CA ILE A 218 2.51 6.75 5.09
C ILE A 218 4.00 7.15 5.10
N GLY A 219 4.26 8.45 5.28
CA GLY A 219 5.57 9.10 5.28
C GLY A 219 6.43 8.80 6.51
N LEU A 220 5.82 8.52 7.66
CA LEU A 220 6.53 8.29 8.92
C LEU A 220 7.43 7.04 8.92
N ARG A 221 7.26 6.16 7.93
CA ARG A 221 8.10 4.97 7.75
C ARG A 221 9.27 5.31 6.84
N PRO A 222 10.49 5.48 7.37
CA PRO A 222 11.66 5.63 6.53
C PRO A 222 11.91 4.33 5.76
N CYS A 223 12.36 4.45 4.51
CA CYS A 223 12.75 3.30 3.72
C CYS A 223 14.16 2.85 4.12
N THR A 224 14.33 1.53 4.22
CA THR A 224 15.56 0.88 4.67
C THR A 224 16.76 1.23 3.78
N GLY A 225 16.50 1.43 2.47
CA GLY A 225 17.49 1.91 1.51
C GLY A 225 17.97 3.34 1.77
N ALA A 226 17.08 4.29 2.09
CA ALA A 226 17.48 5.68 2.35
C ALA A 226 18.38 5.78 3.57
N ILE A 227 18.00 5.05 4.62
CA ILE A 227 18.80 4.93 5.83
C ILE A 227 20.18 4.37 5.49
N PHE A 228 20.26 3.29 4.72
CA PHE A 228 21.54 2.71 4.32
C PHE A 228 22.43 3.71 3.58
N VAL A 229 21.88 4.42 2.59
CA VAL A 229 22.62 5.45 1.84
C VAL A 229 23.11 6.57 2.77
N LEU A 230 22.24 7.11 3.62
CA LEU A 230 22.59 8.19 4.54
C LEU A 230 23.62 7.75 5.58
N PHE A 231 23.50 6.52 6.10
CA PHE A 231 24.44 5.97 7.05
C PHE A 231 25.82 5.76 6.42
N LEU A 232 25.88 5.18 5.23
CA LEU A 232 27.14 4.98 4.52
C LEU A 232 27.77 6.33 4.15
N ALA A 233 26.97 7.27 3.65
CA ALA A 233 27.42 8.62 3.35
C ALA A 233 27.98 9.33 4.58
N TYR A 234 27.38 9.12 5.76
CA TYR A 234 27.92 9.63 7.02
C TYR A 234 29.25 8.97 7.39
N MET A 235 29.36 7.64 7.30
CA MET A 235 30.62 6.91 7.58
C MET A 235 31.77 7.31 6.64
N THR A 236 31.45 7.81 5.44
CA THR A 236 32.44 8.28 4.46
C THR A 236 32.68 9.80 4.51
N ASP A 237 32.10 10.53 5.48
CA ASP A 237 32.13 12.00 5.59
C ASP A 237 31.51 12.77 4.39
N LEU A 238 30.60 12.13 3.67
CA LEU A 238 29.93 12.64 2.46
C LEU A 238 28.42 12.81 2.65
N PHE A 239 27.99 13.21 3.85
CA PHE A 239 26.59 13.23 4.24
C PHE A 239 25.68 14.05 3.30
N ILE A 240 26.18 15.17 2.77
CA ILE A 240 25.45 16.03 1.82
C ILE A 240 25.09 15.25 0.54
N TRP A 241 26.02 14.46 0.01
CA TRP A 241 25.75 13.60 -1.15
C TRP A 241 24.70 12.53 -0.83
N GLY A 242 24.73 11.99 0.40
CA GLY A 242 23.70 11.09 0.91
C GLY A 242 22.30 11.72 0.95
N ILE A 243 22.19 13.00 1.33
CA ILE A 243 20.92 13.75 1.31
C ILE A 243 20.39 13.86 -0.13
N PHE A 244 21.21 14.31 -1.09
CA PHE A 244 20.79 14.44 -2.49
C PHE A 244 20.41 13.09 -3.10
N ALA A 245 21.19 12.05 -2.83
CA ALA A 245 20.91 10.68 -3.25
C ALA A 245 19.57 10.18 -2.69
N THR A 246 19.27 10.46 -1.42
CA THR A 246 18.01 10.08 -0.76
C THR A 246 16.81 10.80 -1.37
N LEU A 247 16.94 12.11 -1.64
CA LEU A 247 15.87 12.87 -2.31
C LEU A 247 15.60 12.34 -3.72
N ALA A 248 16.67 12.05 -4.48
CA ALA A 248 16.54 11.45 -5.81
C ALA A 248 15.88 10.07 -5.75
N MET A 249 16.25 9.24 -4.78
CA MET A 249 15.62 7.95 -4.52
C MET A 249 14.12 8.10 -4.21
N SER A 250 13.74 9.07 -3.37
CA SER A 250 12.34 9.39 -3.04
C SER A 250 11.52 9.85 -4.24
N ILE A 251 12.13 10.53 -5.21
CA ILE A 251 11.46 10.89 -6.47
C ILE A 251 11.22 9.63 -7.30
N GLY A 252 12.22 8.77 -7.45
CA GLY A 252 12.12 7.50 -8.20
C GLY A 252 11.03 6.57 -7.64
N THR A 253 10.97 6.42 -6.31
CA THR A 253 9.90 5.65 -5.66
C THR A 253 8.53 6.29 -5.89
N GLY A 254 8.42 7.62 -5.81
CA GLY A 254 7.18 8.36 -5.99
C GLY A 254 6.62 8.23 -7.41
N LEU A 255 7.47 8.27 -8.43
CA LEU A 255 7.10 8.06 -9.83
C LEU A 255 6.54 6.65 -10.06
N THR A 256 7.22 5.64 -9.53
CA THR A 256 6.81 4.23 -9.69
C THR A 256 5.48 3.95 -9.00
N LEU A 257 5.29 4.47 -7.78
CA LEU A 257 4.02 4.35 -7.06
C LEU A 257 2.88 5.07 -7.79
N SER A 258 3.17 6.20 -8.43
CA SER A 258 2.20 6.93 -9.26
C SER A 258 1.84 6.16 -10.53
N LEU A 259 2.79 5.45 -11.15
CA LEU A 259 2.51 4.57 -12.28
C LEU A 259 1.66 3.37 -11.85
N PHE A 260 2.02 2.73 -10.73
CA PHE A 260 1.26 1.61 -10.16
C PHE A 260 -0.18 2.01 -9.82
N ALA A 261 -0.36 3.22 -9.27
CA ALA A 261 -1.66 3.81 -9.00
C ALA A 261 -2.58 3.87 -10.23
N ILE A 262 -2.03 4.32 -11.37
CA ILE A 262 -2.75 4.42 -12.64
C ILE A 262 -3.10 3.02 -13.15
N LEU A 263 -2.15 2.09 -13.11
CA LEU A 263 -2.34 0.69 -13.54
C LEU A 263 -3.45 -0.01 -12.74
N VAL A 264 -3.43 0.11 -11.40
CA VAL A 264 -4.44 -0.48 -10.52
C VAL A 264 -5.83 0.08 -10.80
N ARG A 265 -5.95 1.39 -11.03
CA ARG A 265 -7.24 2.01 -11.36
C ARG A 265 -7.77 1.54 -12.72
N TYR A 266 -6.90 1.45 -13.72
CA TYR A 266 -7.28 0.96 -15.05
C TYR A 266 -7.77 -0.50 -14.97
N ALA A 267 -7.03 -1.35 -14.26
CA ALA A 267 -7.43 -2.73 -13.98
C ALA A 267 -8.77 -2.81 -13.24
N LYS A 268 -9.01 -1.94 -12.24
CA LYS A 268 -10.29 -1.86 -11.52
C LYS A 268 -11.45 -1.48 -12.45
N ASN A 269 -11.26 -0.49 -13.33
CA ASN A 269 -12.30 -0.08 -14.28
C ASN A 269 -12.68 -1.20 -15.25
N ILE A 270 -11.67 -1.92 -15.77
CA ILE A 270 -11.88 -3.11 -16.61
C ILE A 270 -12.63 -4.20 -15.82
N ALA A 271 -12.21 -4.48 -14.58
CA ALA A 271 -12.86 -5.47 -13.73
C ALA A 271 -14.34 -5.14 -13.44
N ILE A 272 -14.67 -3.87 -13.22
CA ILE A 272 -16.05 -3.42 -13.00
C ILE A 272 -16.89 -3.53 -14.28
N GLN A 273 -16.33 -3.16 -15.44
CA GLN A 273 -17.02 -3.26 -16.72
C GLN A 273 -17.31 -4.73 -17.09
N LEU A 274 -16.33 -5.61 -16.91
CA LEU A 274 -16.51 -7.06 -17.09
C LEU A 274 -17.53 -7.64 -16.10
N GLY A 275 -17.48 -7.21 -14.84
CA GLY A 275 -18.41 -7.65 -13.80
C GLY A 275 -19.86 -7.22 -14.04
N LYS A 276 -20.09 -6.03 -14.62
CA LYS A 276 -21.44 -5.57 -15.01
C LYS A 276 -22.01 -6.36 -16.19
N TRP A 277 -21.15 -6.78 -17.12
CA TRP A 277 -21.55 -7.51 -18.31
C TRP A 277 -21.85 -8.99 -18.04
N TYR A 278 -21.17 -9.60 -17.06
CA TYR A 278 -21.29 -11.03 -16.73
C TYR A 278 -21.94 -11.38 -15.37
N GLY A 279 -22.22 -10.40 -14.52
CA GLY A 279 -22.69 -10.63 -13.15
C GLY A 279 -24.13 -11.17 -13.05
N THR A 280 -24.29 -12.47 -12.77
CA THR A 280 -25.60 -13.02 -12.37
C THR A 280 -26.00 -12.52 -10.96
N LYS A 281 -27.30 -12.29 -10.72
CA LYS A 281 -27.83 -11.78 -9.43
C LYS A 281 -27.42 -12.62 -8.20
N ALA A 282 -27.10 -13.91 -8.38
CA ALA A 282 -26.62 -14.80 -7.33
C ALA A 282 -25.13 -14.57 -6.97
N LEU A 283 -24.27 -14.34 -7.96
CA LEU A 283 -22.87 -13.97 -7.77
C LEU A 283 -22.75 -12.62 -7.06
N ASN A 284 -23.63 -11.67 -7.35
CA ASN A 284 -23.63 -10.35 -6.71
C ASN A 284 -23.88 -10.43 -5.18
N ARG A 285 -24.66 -11.40 -4.70
CA ARG A 285 -24.99 -11.55 -3.27
C ARG A 285 -23.85 -12.14 -2.42
N TYR A 286 -23.04 -13.05 -2.99
CA TYR A 286 -21.91 -13.68 -2.28
C TYR A 286 -20.54 -13.10 -2.65
N SER A 287 -20.45 -12.31 -3.73
CA SER A 287 -19.20 -11.70 -4.21
C SER A 287 -18.45 -10.93 -3.13
N GLY A 288 -19.15 -10.11 -2.32
CA GLY A 288 -18.53 -9.33 -1.27
C GLY A 288 -17.93 -10.16 -0.13
N GLN A 289 -18.47 -11.35 0.15
CA GLN A 289 -17.92 -12.26 1.17
C GLN A 289 -16.70 -13.01 0.64
N ILE A 290 -16.80 -13.55 -0.58
CA ILE A 290 -15.71 -14.29 -1.23
C ILE A 290 -14.49 -13.39 -1.42
N VAL A 291 -14.69 -12.15 -1.89
CA VAL A 291 -13.59 -11.19 -2.07
C VAL A 291 -12.90 -10.86 -0.75
N LYS A 292 -13.65 -10.67 0.35
CA LYS A 292 -13.06 -10.40 1.67
C LYS A 292 -12.23 -11.57 2.20
N ILE A 293 -12.73 -12.80 2.05
CA ILE A 293 -12.01 -14.02 2.48
C ILE A 293 -10.75 -14.21 1.64
N LEU A 294 -10.86 -14.06 0.33
CA LEU A 294 -9.74 -14.28 -0.60
C LEU A 294 -8.66 -13.21 -0.42
N ALA A 295 -9.05 -11.93 -0.30
CA ALA A 295 -8.12 -10.86 0.02
C ALA A 295 -7.45 -11.04 1.39
N GLY A 296 -8.22 -11.39 2.43
CA GLY A 296 -7.69 -11.66 3.76
C GLY A 296 -6.72 -12.85 3.77
N SER A 297 -7.01 -13.91 3.02
CA SER A 297 -6.13 -15.09 2.88
C SER A 297 -4.80 -14.74 2.20
N ILE A 298 -4.84 -13.97 1.10
CA ILE A 298 -3.62 -13.47 0.43
C ILE A 298 -2.78 -12.62 1.38
N MET A 299 -3.42 -11.72 2.14
CA MET A 299 -2.72 -10.85 3.10
C MET A 299 -2.03 -11.65 4.21
N ILE A 300 -2.70 -12.66 4.77
CA ILE A 300 -2.10 -13.54 5.79
C ILE A 300 -0.94 -14.34 5.21
N PHE A 301 -1.09 -14.89 4.00
CA PHE A 301 -0.01 -15.63 3.33
C PHE A 301 1.25 -14.76 3.20
N PHE A 302 1.13 -13.56 2.61
CA PHE A 302 2.26 -12.63 2.49
C PHE A 302 2.82 -12.20 3.86
N ALA A 303 1.97 -11.93 4.84
CA ALA A 303 2.42 -11.54 6.17
C ALA A 303 3.22 -12.67 6.84
N LEU A 304 2.76 -13.92 6.79
CA LEU A 304 3.45 -15.06 7.38
C LEU A 304 4.77 -15.37 6.65
N THR A 305 4.77 -15.37 5.31
CA THR A 305 5.99 -15.62 4.53
C THR A 305 7.07 -14.56 4.82
N LEU A 306 6.68 -13.28 4.89
CA LEU A 306 7.61 -12.19 5.15
C LEU A 306 8.05 -12.13 6.64
N LEU A 307 7.16 -12.45 7.58
CA LEU A 307 7.53 -12.56 8.99
C LEU A 307 8.52 -13.73 9.18
N TYR A 308 8.27 -14.87 8.54
CA TYR A 308 9.20 -16.00 8.52
C TYR A 308 10.55 -15.61 7.89
N SER A 309 10.57 -14.85 6.79
CA SER A 309 11.83 -14.38 6.21
C SER A 309 12.62 -13.45 7.15
N THR A 310 11.96 -12.69 8.03
CA THR A 310 12.67 -11.86 9.03
C THR A 310 13.26 -12.68 10.20
N THR A 311 12.94 -13.97 10.31
CA THR A 311 13.49 -14.85 11.36
C THR A 311 14.76 -15.57 10.94
N PHE A 312 14.98 -15.74 9.63
CA PHE A 312 16.29 -16.11 9.13
C PHE A 312 17.22 -14.92 9.29
N GLU A 313 18.33 -15.09 10.02
CA GLU A 313 19.42 -14.12 9.98
C GLU A 313 19.78 -13.92 8.50
N SER A 314 19.74 -12.67 8.05
CA SER A 314 20.23 -12.32 6.72
C SER A 314 21.74 -12.63 6.67
N ILE A 315 22.07 -13.85 6.25
CA ILE A 315 23.45 -14.30 6.02
C ILE A 315 24.19 -13.34 5.06
N GLY A 316 23.47 -12.56 4.25
CA GLY A 316 24.06 -11.55 3.37
C GLY A 316 24.67 -10.31 4.05
N GLY A 317 24.35 -10.03 5.32
CA GLY A 317 24.94 -8.91 6.07
C GLY A 317 26.08 -9.30 7.01
N ALA A 318 26.17 -10.59 7.37
CA ALA A 318 27.19 -11.13 8.28
C ALA A 318 28.49 -11.49 7.55
N VAL A 319 28.48 -11.62 6.22
CA VAL A 319 29.68 -11.92 5.42
C VAL A 319 30.59 -10.70 5.22
N LEU A 320 30.08 -9.47 5.41
CA LEU A 320 30.86 -8.23 5.24
C LEU A 320 31.36 -7.61 6.55
N PHE A 321 30.86 -8.06 7.70
CA PHE A 321 31.38 -7.68 9.01
C PHE A 321 31.82 -8.96 9.69
N GLY A 322 33.02 -9.40 9.30
CA GLY A 322 33.72 -10.48 9.97
C GLY A 322 33.79 -10.26 11.48
N ARG A 323 34.04 -11.35 12.18
CA ARG A 323 34.52 -11.37 13.57
C ARG A 323 35.48 -10.23 13.87
#